data_AF-U9TQ27-F1
#
_entry.id   AF-U9TQ27-F1
#
_cell.length_a   1.000
_cell.length_b   1.000
_cell.length_c   1.000
_cell.angle_alpha   90.00
_cell.angle_beta   90.00
_cell.angle_gamma   90.00
#
_symmetry.space_group_name_H-M   'P 1'
#
loop_
_entity.id
_entity.type
_entity.pdbx_description
1 polymer ?
#
loop_
_entity_poly.entity_id
_entity_poly.type
_entity_poly.pdbx_seq_one_letter_code
_entity_poly.pdbx_strand_id
1 'polypeptide(L)'
;MSTTTTEKYIGYDALVSYLIKSRNCQSYHGFLDLNRTIIISSLNSQTSTSLALNEWKNVDIIWYTHYLDEAKRLLEPDDFDTVKKK
;
A
#
# COMPACT_ATOMS: atom_id res chain seq x y z
N MET A 1 -22.02 19.08 -10.20
CA MET A 1 -20.88 18.82 -9.31
C MET A 1 -20.22 17.55 -9.78
N SER A 2 -19.06 17.64 -10.42
CA SER A 2 -18.34 16.48 -10.94
C SER A 2 -17.65 15.80 -9.76
N THR A 3 -18.22 14.68 -9.28
CA THR A 3 -17.52 13.81 -8.35
C THR A 3 -16.33 13.22 -9.09
N THR A 4 -15.13 13.74 -8.84
CA THR A 4 -13.90 13.08 -9.24
C THR A 4 -13.82 11.78 -8.47
N THR A 5 -14.33 10.70 -9.07
CA THR A 5 -14.01 9.34 -8.63
C THR A 5 -12.53 9.19 -8.93
N THR A 6 -11.67 9.56 -7.98
CA THR A 6 -10.24 9.24 -8.04
C THR A 6 -10.18 7.73 -8.22
N GLU A 7 -9.76 7.25 -9.39
CA GLU A 7 -9.55 5.83 -9.62
C GLU A 7 -8.55 5.35 -8.56
N LYS A 8 -9.07 4.67 -7.55
CA LYS A 8 -8.26 4.09 -6.48
C LYS A 8 -7.54 2.86 -7.06
N TYR A 9 -6.25 2.73 -6.77
CA TYR A 9 -5.48 1.56 -7.17
C TYR A 9 -6.00 0.28 -6.48
N ILE A 10 -5.78 -0.86 -7.13
CA ILE A 10 -6.16 -2.18 -6.60
C ILE A 10 -5.49 -2.37 -5.24
N GLY A 11 -6.32 -2.59 -4.21
CA GLY A 11 -5.88 -2.79 -2.82
C GLY A 11 -5.80 -1.53 -1.96
N TYR A 12 -6.22 -0.37 -2.48
CA TYR A 12 -6.38 0.85 -1.68
C TYR A 12 -7.18 0.62 -0.39
N ASP A 13 -8.36 -0.01 -0.48
CA ASP A 13 -9.23 -0.19 0.69
C ASP A 13 -8.60 -1.12 1.73
N ALA A 14 -7.77 -2.07 1.30
CA ALA A 14 -7.02 -2.95 2.18
C ALA A 14 -5.91 -2.20 2.92
N LEU A 15 -5.18 -1.31 2.22
CA LEU A 15 -4.18 -0.45 2.84
C LEU A 15 -4.80 0.52 3.84
N VAL A 16 -5.89 1.21 3.48
CA VAL A 16 -6.62 2.09 4.41
C VAL A 16 -7.13 1.32 5.62
N SER A 17 -7.73 0.14 5.40
CA SER A 17 -8.21 -0.70 6.48
C SER A 17 -7.08 -1.15 7.41
N TYR A 18 -5.92 -1.50 6.85
CA TYR A 18 -4.74 -1.87 7.63
C TYR A 18 -4.29 -0.69 8.50
N LEU A 19 -4.09 0.49 7.92
CA LEU A 19 -3.64 1.70 8.62
C LEU A 19 -4.64 2.20 9.69
N ILE A 20 -5.94 1.97 9.51
CA ILE A 20 -6.92 2.36 10.54
C ILE A 20 -6.97 1.32 11.67
N LYS A 21 -6.93 0.03 11.35
CA LYS A 21 -7.12 -1.05 12.34
C LYS A 21 -5.89 -1.31 13.21
N SER A 22 -4.70 -1.01 12.72
CA SER A 22 -3.44 -1.43 13.35
C SER A 22 -2.66 -0.30 14.01
N ARG A 23 -3.33 0.77 14.48
CA ARG A 23 -2.75 2.07 14.95
C ARG A 23 -1.42 2.04 15.71
N ASN A 24 -1.04 0.93 16.37
CA ASN A 24 0.18 0.81 17.16
C ASN A 24 1.25 -0.18 16.62
N CYS A 25 0.94 -1.00 15.61
CA CYS A 25 1.81 -2.07 15.10
C CYS A 25 1.93 -2.08 13.56
N GLN A 26 1.79 -0.92 12.94
CA GLN A 26 1.92 -0.75 11.50
C GLN A 26 3.38 -0.86 11.07
N SER A 27 3.65 -1.83 10.22
CA SER A 27 4.87 -1.86 9.42
C SER A 27 4.50 -2.16 7.98
N TYR A 28 5.30 -1.65 7.05
CA TYR A 28 5.11 -1.95 5.64
C TYR A 28 5.21 -3.46 5.39
N HIS A 29 6.18 -4.14 6.03
CA HIS A 29 6.34 -5.59 5.89
C HIS A 29 5.13 -6.37 6.42
N GLY A 30 4.54 -5.94 7.55
CA GLY A 30 3.32 -6.54 8.08
C GLY A 30 2.12 -6.37 7.15
N PHE A 31 2.03 -5.23 6.45
CA PHE A 31 1.04 -5.03 5.40
C PHE A 31 1.24 -6.01 4.23
N LEU A 32 2.48 -6.17 3.75
CA LEU A 32 2.82 -7.08 2.65
C LEU A 32 2.45 -8.53 2.98
N ASP A 33 2.80 -9.00 4.18
CA ASP A 33 2.55 -10.38 4.61
C ASP A 33 1.04 -10.68 4.69
N LEU A 34 0.25 -9.76 5.23
CA LEU A 34 -1.20 -9.94 5.38
C LEU A 34 -1.98 -9.79 4.07
N ASN A 35 -1.46 -9.00 3.11
CA ASN A 35 -2.17 -8.63 1.90
C ASN A 35 -1.49 -9.12 0.62
N ARG A 36 -0.63 -10.14 0.71
CA ARG A 36 0.16 -10.69 -0.40
C ARG A 36 -0.68 -11.00 -1.65
N THR A 37 -1.87 -11.57 -1.49
CA THR A 37 -2.76 -11.90 -2.61
C THR A 37 -3.23 -10.66 -3.36
N ILE A 38 -3.49 -9.56 -2.65
CA ILE A 38 -3.90 -8.28 -3.24
C ILE A 38 -2.76 -7.69 -4.06
N ILE A 39 -1.54 -7.74 -3.54
CA ILE A 39 -0.33 -7.24 -4.21
C ILE A 39 -0.05 -8.04 -5.48
N ILE A 40 -0.13 -9.39 -5.41
CA ILE A 40 0.00 -10.26 -6.58
C ILE A 40 -1.09 -9.96 -7.61
N SER A 41 -2.33 -9.73 -7.18
CA SER A 41 -3.42 -9.39 -8.08
C SER A 41 -3.25 -8.02 -8.74
N SER A 42 -2.74 -7.02 -7.99
CA SER A 42 -2.40 -5.69 -8.50
C SER A 42 -1.28 -5.74 -9.53
N LEU A 43 -0.35 -6.68 -9.40
CA LEU A 43 0.75 -6.88 -10.34
C LEU A 43 0.26 -7.58 -11.62
N ASN A 44 -0.51 -8.66 -11.48
CA ASN A 44 -1.07 -9.39 -12.63
C ASN A 44 -2.04 -8.55 -13.48
N SER A 45 -2.70 -7.56 -12.89
CA SER A 45 -3.54 -6.62 -13.65
C SER A 45 -2.72 -5.59 -14.44
N GLN A 46 -1.47 -5.35 -14.06
CA GLN A 46 -0.57 -4.39 -14.71
C GLN A 46 0.32 -5.03 -15.78
N THR A 47 0.60 -6.34 -15.69
CA THR A 47 1.53 -7.03 -16.61
C THR A 47 0.95 -8.33 -17.18
N SER A 48 0.90 -8.47 -18.50
CA SER A 48 0.41 -9.69 -19.18
C SER A 48 1.44 -10.83 -19.31
N THR A 49 2.62 -10.76 -18.68
CA THR A 49 3.69 -11.75 -18.88
C THR A 49 4.54 -12.01 -17.64
N SER A 50 5.26 -13.14 -17.68
CA SER A 50 6.11 -13.71 -16.62
C SER A 50 6.95 -12.68 -15.85
N LEU A 51 6.84 -12.77 -14.53
CA LEU A 51 7.39 -11.86 -13.53
C LEU A 51 8.93 -11.77 -13.59
N ALA A 52 9.46 -10.72 -14.22
CA ALA A 52 10.88 -10.39 -14.10
C ALA A 52 11.16 -9.79 -12.70
N LEU A 53 12.35 -10.06 -12.15
CA LEU A 53 12.78 -9.52 -10.84
C LEU A 53 12.75 -7.98 -10.77
N ASN A 54 12.85 -7.32 -11.93
CA ASN A 54 12.74 -5.87 -12.05
C ASN A 54 11.32 -5.36 -11.79
N GLU A 55 10.30 -6.10 -12.24
CA GLU A 55 8.89 -5.76 -12.00
C GLU A 55 8.56 -5.86 -10.50
N TRP A 56 9.10 -6.84 -9.80
CA TRP A 56 8.92 -6.97 -8.35
C TRP A 56 9.52 -5.80 -7.56
N LYS A 57 10.69 -5.29 -7.98
CA LYS A 57 11.28 -4.09 -7.37
C LYS A 57 10.40 -2.86 -7.59
N ASN A 58 9.85 -2.71 -8.80
CA ASN A 58 8.95 -1.60 -9.11
C ASN A 58 7.67 -1.67 -8.26
N VAL A 59 7.10 -2.86 -8.10
CA VAL A 59 5.91 -3.10 -7.26
C VAL A 59 6.18 -2.73 -5.81
N ASP A 60 7.32 -3.15 -5.26
CA ASP A 60 7.69 -2.82 -3.88
C ASP A 60 7.83 -1.31 -3.67
N ILE A 61 8.48 -0.59 -4.59
CA ILE A 61 8.61 0.87 -4.53
C ILE A 61 7.23 1.56 -4.60
N ILE A 62 6.35 1.10 -5.50
CA ILE A 62 5.00 1.66 -5.65
C ILE A 62 4.19 1.45 -4.37
N TRP A 63 4.16 0.24 -3.84
CA TRP A 63 3.40 -0.08 -2.63
C TRP A 63 3.95 0.62 -1.39
N TYR A 64 5.27 0.76 -1.27
CA TYR A 64 5.88 1.54 -0.20
C TYR A 64 5.51 3.03 -0.30
N THR A 65 5.48 3.58 -1.51
CA THR A 65 5.06 4.97 -1.73
C THR A 65 3.60 5.18 -1.32
N HIS A 66 2.70 4.30 -1.79
CA HIS A 66 1.29 4.33 -1.38
C HIS A 66 1.12 4.19 0.13
N TYR A 67 1.88 3.29 0.75
CA TYR A 67 1.89 3.11 2.20
C TYR A 67 2.23 4.40 2.93
N LEU A 68 3.31 5.08 2.53
CA LEU A 68 3.73 6.35 3.15
C LEU A 68 2.72 7.48 2.91
N ASP A 69 2.19 7.60 1.69
CA ASP A 69 1.21 8.65 1.36
C ASP A 69 -0.08 8.49 2.15
N GLU A 70 -0.62 7.28 2.22
CA GLU A 70 -1.84 7.01 2.99
C GLU A 70 -1.60 7.10 4.50
N ALA A 71 -0.44 6.63 5.00
CA ALA A 71 -0.08 6.77 6.40
C ALA A 71 0.03 8.26 6.79
N LYS A 72 0.67 9.09 5.96
CA LYS A 72 0.76 10.54 6.19
C LYS A 72 -0.61 11.23 6.19
N ARG A 73 -1.55 10.72 5.38
CA ARG A 73 -2.90 11.28 5.27
C ARG A 73 -3.82 10.86 6.43
N LEU A 74 -3.61 9.66 6.99
CA LEU A 74 -4.54 9.02 7.93
C LEU A 74 -4.09 9.03 9.39
N LEU A 75 -2.78 9.10 9.64
CA LEU A 75 -2.22 9.01 10.99
C LEU A 75 -1.91 10.40 11.56
N GLU A 76 -1.87 10.48 12.88
CA GLU A 76 -1.32 11.66 13.55
C GLU A 76 0.20 11.73 13.30
N PRO A 77 0.83 12.92 13.34
CA PRO A 77 2.26 13.07 13.02
C PRO A 77 3.19 12.14 13.83
N ASP A 78 2.92 11.96 15.12
CA ASP A 78 3.72 11.10 16.01
C ASP A 78 3.61 9.60 15.64
N ASP A 79 2.42 9.17 15.22
CA ASP A 79 2.17 7.80 14.74
C ASP A 79 2.85 7.58 13.38
N PHE A 80 2.76 8.57 12.48
CA PHE A 80 3.42 8.52 11.17
C PHE A 80 4.95 8.41 11.29
N ASP A 81 5.55 9.20 12.17
CA ASP A 81 7.00 9.15 12.42
C ASP A 81 7.47 7.81 12.99
N THR A 82 6.58 7.11 13.72
CA THR A 82 6.82 5.76 14.22
C THR A 82 6.77 4.73 13.08
N VAL A 83 5.79 4.86 12.19
CA VAL A 83 5.58 3.96 11.04
C VAL A 83 6.68 4.11 9.99
N LYS A 84 7.13 5.33 9.71
CA LYS A 84 8.19 5.59 8.72
C LYS A 84 9.54 4.93 9.08
N LYS A 85 9.78 4.66 10.37
CA LYS A 85 11.03 4.08 10.89
C LYS A 85 11.03 2.54 10.92
N LYS A 86 9.88 1.91 10.68
CA LYS A 86 9.67 0.45 10.74
C LYS A 86 9.57 -0.15 9.35
#